data_AF-A0A9E5HHR1-F1
#
_entry.id   AF-A0A9E5HHR1-F1
#
_cell.length_a   1.000
_cell.length_b   1.000
_cell.length_c   1.000
_cell.angle_alpha   90.00
_cell.angle_beta   90.00
_cell.angle_gamma   90.00
#
_symmetry.space_group_name_H-M   'P 1'
#
loop_
_entity.id
_entity.type
_entity.pdbx_description
1 polymer ?
#
loop_
_entity_poly.entity_id
_entity_poly.type
_entity_poly.pdbx_seq_one_letter_code
_entity_poly.pdbx_strand_id
1 'polypeptide(L)'
;DILNISAIRSTAGRLLARNVLETYQMDATALPLASLIDDLPIQMGLSQLAQKHHCTIPQLMRRLACLPTETVGRDFGMVSMDVTGSILFRKQIDGFHMPRFGSACANWPIFQALQMPMRLLEDVVIHTGREGGTFHTYSYCEAIQDNIGRPPRLVAHMLFYPHTQEAAQATRVGATCRVCAIAACPSRREPSILGEEL
;
A
#
# COMPACT_ATOMS: atom_id res chain seq x y z
N ASP A 1 -11.63 24.74 1.92
CA ASP A 1 -12.94 24.61 1.25
C ASP A 1 -13.42 23.17 1.08
N ILE A 2 -12.63 22.25 0.51
CA ILE A 2 -13.05 20.85 0.28
C ILE A 2 -13.63 20.16 1.54
N LEU A 3 -13.00 20.33 2.71
CA LEU A 3 -13.52 19.73 3.95
C LEU A 3 -14.88 20.29 4.37
N ASN A 4 -15.19 21.56 4.05
CA ASN A 4 -16.46 22.20 4.45
C ASN A 4 -17.65 21.66 3.67
N ILE A 5 -17.44 21.19 2.44
CA ILE A 5 -18.48 20.57 1.60
C ILE A 5 -18.51 19.03 1.71
N SER A 6 -17.61 18.44 2.50
CA SER A 6 -17.54 16.98 2.69
C SER A 6 -18.62 16.46 3.65
N ALA A 7 -18.91 15.15 3.57
CA ALA A 7 -19.79 14.47 4.53
C ALA A 7 -19.15 14.21 5.90
N ILE A 8 -17.89 14.62 6.14
CA ILE A 8 -17.15 14.34 7.37
C ILE A 8 -17.59 15.33 8.47
N ARG A 9 -18.38 14.82 9.42
CA ARG A 9 -19.00 15.64 10.49
C ARG A 9 -18.13 15.81 11.74
N SER A 10 -17.35 14.80 12.12
CA SER A 10 -16.62 14.84 13.38
C SER A 10 -15.34 15.68 13.28
N THR A 11 -15.02 16.44 14.33
CA THR A 11 -13.78 17.22 14.41
C THR A 11 -12.54 16.34 14.21
N ALA A 12 -12.51 15.17 14.86
CA ALA A 12 -11.42 14.21 14.71
C ALA A 12 -11.29 13.69 13.27
N GLY A 13 -12.42 13.36 12.61
CA GLY A 13 -12.41 12.92 11.21
C GLY A 13 -11.92 14.02 10.26
N ARG A 14 -12.31 15.28 10.50
CA ARG A 14 -11.85 16.43 9.72
C ARG A 14 -10.36 16.70 9.90
N LEU A 15 -9.82 16.48 11.11
CA LEU A 15 -8.38 16.58 11.38
C LEU A 15 -7.60 15.53 10.59
N LEU A 16 -8.02 14.26 10.64
CA LEU A 16 -7.38 13.18 9.88
C LEU A 16 -7.44 13.44 8.37
N ALA A 17 -8.61 13.85 7.87
CA ALA A 17 -8.78 14.18 6.45
C ALA A 17 -7.90 15.36 6.03
N ARG A 18 -7.76 16.39 6.87
CA ARG A 18 -6.85 17.51 6.62
C ARG A 18 -5.41 17.03 6.45
N ASN A 19 -4.91 16.22 7.38
CA ASN A 19 -3.52 15.73 7.31
C ASN A 19 -3.24 14.95 6.02
N VAL A 20 -4.21 14.13 5.58
CA VAL A 20 -4.10 13.40 4.30
C VAL A 20 -4.13 14.36 3.12
N LEU A 21 -5.02 15.35 3.11
CA LEU A 21 -5.14 16.32 2.01
C LEU A 21 -3.92 17.25 1.90
N GLU A 22 -3.34 17.65 3.03
CA GLU A 22 -2.10 18.44 3.06
C GLU A 22 -0.93 17.62 2.48
N THR A 23 -0.81 16.35 2.88
CA THR A 23 0.18 15.43 2.31
C THR A 23 -0.04 15.26 0.79
N TYR A 24 -1.28 15.03 0.37
CA TYR A 24 -1.64 14.93 -1.05
C TYR A 24 -1.26 16.19 -1.83
N GLN A 25 -1.56 17.37 -1.27
CA GLN A 25 -1.23 18.64 -1.91
C GLN A 25 0.28 18.80 -2.08
N MET A 26 1.06 18.54 -1.03
CA MET A 26 2.52 18.58 -1.08
C MET A 26 3.07 17.65 -2.16
N ASP A 27 2.61 16.40 -2.19
CA ASP A 27 3.06 15.41 -3.17
C ASP A 27 2.64 15.80 -4.60
N ALA A 28 1.42 16.31 -4.79
CA ALA A 28 0.94 16.73 -6.11
C ALA A 28 1.63 17.99 -6.65
N THR A 29 2.05 18.90 -5.76
CA THR A 29 2.86 20.07 -6.13
C THR A 29 4.29 19.66 -6.50
N ALA A 30 4.90 18.75 -5.74
CA ALA A 30 6.25 18.26 -6.03
C ALA A 30 6.30 17.36 -7.26
N LEU A 31 5.25 16.57 -7.50
CA LEU A 31 5.14 15.60 -8.58
C LEU A 31 3.86 15.83 -9.39
N PRO A 32 3.82 16.85 -10.27
CA PRO A 32 2.65 17.13 -11.09
C PRO A 32 2.30 15.95 -12.00
N LEU A 33 1.00 15.76 -12.27
CA LEU A 33 0.52 14.69 -13.16
C LEU A 33 1.20 14.74 -14.53
N ALA A 34 1.31 15.93 -15.11
CA ALA A 34 1.94 16.14 -16.41
C ALA A 34 3.41 15.71 -16.45
N SER A 35 4.11 15.72 -15.32
CA SER A 35 5.51 15.28 -15.23
C SER A 35 5.64 13.76 -15.15
N LEU A 36 4.63 13.07 -14.61
CA LEU A 36 4.65 11.62 -14.39
C LEU A 36 4.02 10.81 -15.52
N ILE A 37 3.11 11.41 -16.30
CA ILE A 37 2.30 10.66 -17.27
C ILE A 37 3.15 9.94 -18.33
N ASP A 38 4.25 10.56 -18.77
CA ASP A 38 5.15 9.99 -19.78
C ASP A 38 6.02 8.84 -19.23
N ASP A 39 6.09 8.69 -17.91
CA ASP A 39 6.78 7.57 -17.24
C ASP A 39 5.85 6.38 -16.94
N LEU A 40 4.61 6.43 -17.45
CA LEU A 40 3.59 5.41 -17.25
C LEU A 40 3.31 4.66 -18.56
N PRO A 41 3.27 3.31 -18.54
CA PRO A 41 3.51 2.44 -17.39
C PRO A 41 4.98 2.47 -16.94
N ILE A 42 5.23 2.22 -15.65
CA ILE A 42 6.57 2.23 -15.06
C ILE A 42 7.43 1.12 -15.69
N GLN A 43 8.43 1.50 -16.49
CA GLN A 43 9.35 0.56 -17.14
C GLN A 43 10.74 0.53 -16.50
N MET A 44 11.23 1.67 -16.01
CA MET A 44 12.60 1.79 -15.49
C MET A 44 12.77 1.31 -14.04
N GLY A 45 11.68 0.92 -13.37
CA GLY A 45 11.63 0.60 -11.95
C GLY A 45 11.36 1.82 -11.06
N LEU A 46 10.78 1.57 -9.88
CA LEU A 46 10.32 2.64 -8.98
C LEU A 46 11.49 3.45 -8.39
N SER A 47 12.64 2.82 -8.13
CA SER A 47 13.83 3.49 -7.59
C SER A 47 14.41 4.51 -8.57
N GLN A 48 14.56 4.12 -9.83
CA GLN A 48 15.07 4.97 -10.89
C GLN A 48 14.10 6.11 -11.19
N LEU A 49 12.79 5.83 -11.14
CA LEU A 49 11.77 6.86 -11.30
C LEU A 49 11.81 7.89 -10.16
N ALA A 50 11.97 7.45 -8.91
CA ALA A 50 12.11 8.36 -7.78
C ALA A 50 13.35 9.25 -7.90
N GLN A 51 14.47 8.68 -8.38
CA GLN A 51 15.69 9.43 -8.66
C GLN A 51 15.50 10.46 -9.78
N LYS A 52 14.83 10.08 -10.89
CA LYS A 52 14.50 10.98 -12.02
C LYS A 52 13.73 12.21 -11.56
N HIS A 53 12.76 12.01 -10.66
CA HIS A 53 11.89 13.08 -10.15
C HIS A 53 12.39 13.74 -8.86
N HIS A 54 13.61 13.40 -8.41
CA HIS A 54 14.22 13.94 -7.18
C HIS A 54 13.30 13.85 -5.95
N CYS A 55 12.58 12.74 -5.81
CA CYS A 55 11.63 12.51 -4.72
C CYS A 55 11.98 11.24 -3.94
N THR A 56 11.35 11.07 -2.78
CA THR A 56 11.50 9.85 -1.98
C THR A 56 10.60 8.73 -2.51
N ILE A 57 10.97 7.48 -2.25
CA ILE A 57 10.16 6.30 -2.62
C ILE A 57 8.73 6.41 -2.05
N PRO A 58 8.52 6.71 -0.75
CA PRO A 58 7.17 6.85 -0.20
C PRO A 58 6.37 7.98 -0.84
N GLN A 59 7.01 9.11 -1.16
CA GLN A 59 6.34 10.21 -1.86
C GLN A 59 5.87 9.81 -3.26
N LEU A 60 6.73 9.13 -4.03
CA LEU A 60 6.35 8.61 -5.34
C LEU A 60 5.21 7.60 -5.23
N MET A 61 5.26 6.69 -4.25
CA MET A 61 4.18 5.72 -4.00
C MET A 61 2.85 6.40 -3.68
N ARG A 62 2.84 7.36 -2.75
CA ARG A 62 1.63 8.14 -2.40
C ARG A 62 1.09 8.89 -3.61
N ARG A 63 1.97 9.45 -4.43
CA ARG A 63 1.57 10.17 -5.63
C ARG A 63 0.91 9.26 -6.64
N LEU A 64 1.54 8.12 -6.96
CA LEU A 64 1.03 7.10 -7.89
C LEU A 64 -0.34 6.58 -7.44
N ALA A 65 -0.50 6.31 -6.14
CA ALA A 65 -1.77 5.88 -5.57
C ALA A 65 -2.90 6.89 -5.81
N CYS A 66 -2.60 8.18 -5.95
CA CYS A 66 -3.61 9.23 -6.13
C CYS A 66 -3.74 9.72 -7.58
N LEU A 67 -3.11 9.05 -8.58
CA LEU A 67 -3.29 9.43 -9.98
C LEU A 67 -4.65 8.94 -10.52
N PRO A 68 -5.31 9.67 -11.43
CA PRO A 68 -6.58 9.26 -11.98
C PRO A 68 -6.42 8.05 -12.92
N THR A 69 -7.20 6.99 -12.67
CA THR A 69 -7.13 5.72 -13.42
C THR A 69 -7.40 5.91 -14.91
N GLU A 70 -8.35 6.78 -15.26
CA GLU A 70 -8.71 7.12 -16.63
C GLU A 70 -7.57 7.79 -17.42
N THR A 71 -6.65 8.44 -16.72
CA THR A 71 -5.49 9.10 -17.34
C THR A 71 -4.31 8.13 -17.44
N VAL A 72 -4.09 7.31 -16.41
CA VAL A 72 -2.92 6.43 -16.30
C VAL A 72 -3.15 5.04 -16.92
N GLY A 73 -4.41 4.67 -17.17
CA GLY A 73 -4.79 3.37 -17.71
C GLY A 73 -4.68 2.20 -16.71
N ARG A 74 -4.43 2.48 -15.42
CA ARG A 74 -4.46 1.50 -14.34
C ARG A 74 -4.71 2.15 -12.99
N ASP A 75 -5.24 1.37 -12.06
CA ASP A 75 -5.42 1.79 -10.68
C ASP A 75 -4.27 1.29 -9.80
N PHE A 76 -3.88 2.11 -8.82
CA PHE A 76 -2.85 1.82 -7.85
C PHE A 76 -3.46 1.78 -6.45
N GLY A 77 -3.35 0.63 -5.79
CA GLY A 77 -3.67 0.50 -4.38
C GLY A 77 -2.46 0.80 -3.51
N MET A 78 -2.71 1.24 -2.29
CA MET A 78 -1.64 1.54 -1.34
C MET A 78 -2.08 1.28 0.09
N VAL A 79 -1.20 0.65 0.87
CA VAL A 79 -1.32 0.55 2.32
C VAL A 79 -0.07 1.09 2.98
N SER A 80 -0.24 1.78 4.11
CA SER A 80 0.88 2.20 4.97
C SER A 80 0.63 1.75 6.40
N MET A 81 1.66 1.28 7.09
CA MET A 81 1.55 0.67 8.42
C MET A 81 2.71 1.09 9.32
N ASP A 82 2.46 1.15 10.62
CA ASP A 82 3.54 1.21 11.61
C ASP A 82 4.10 -0.20 11.92
N VAL A 83 5.11 -0.24 12.79
CA VAL A 83 5.79 -1.49 13.22
C VAL A 83 4.88 -2.47 13.95
N THR A 84 3.73 -2.03 14.47
CA THR A 84 2.75 -2.89 15.14
C THR A 84 1.82 -3.58 14.14
N GLY A 85 1.87 -3.19 12.86
CA GLY A 85 0.90 -3.58 11.85
C GLY A 85 -0.40 -2.78 11.94
N SER A 86 -0.39 -1.61 12.60
CA SER A 86 -1.53 -0.71 12.56
C SER A 86 -1.53 0.04 11.24
N ILE A 87 -2.64 -0.05 10.50
CA ILE A 87 -2.75 0.59 9.19
C ILE A 87 -3.03 2.09 9.35
N LEU A 88 -2.10 2.90 8.84
CA LEU A 88 -2.10 4.37 8.86
C LEU A 88 -2.79 4.96 7.63
N PHE A 89 -2.66 4.31 6.47
CA PHE A 89 -3.27 4.74 5.21
C PHE A 89 -3.77 3.53 4.42
N ARG A 90 -4.93 3.68 3.77
CA ARG A 90 -5.55 2.66 2.91
C ARG A 90 -6.13 3.32 1.67
N LYS A 91 -5.65 2.90 0.52
CA LYS A 91 -6.35 3.03 -0.76
C LYS A 91 -6.52 1.62 -1.33
N GLN A 92 -7.75 1.13 -1.27
CA GLN A 92 -8.11 -0.17 -1.84
C GLN A 92 -8.38 -0.02 -3.35
N ILE A 93 -8.13 -1.09 -4.09
CA ILE A 93 -8.55 -1.26 -5.49
C ILE A 93 -9.21 -2.63 -5.63
N ASP A 94 -9.91 -2.85 -6.74
CA ASP A 94 -10.63 -4.10 -6.99
C ASP A 94 -9.70 -5.33 -6.91
N GLY A 95 -10.21 -6.40 -6.29
CA GLY A 95 -9.52 -7.67 -6.09
C GLY A 95 -8.48 -7.73 -4.95
N PHE A 96 -7.97 -6.60 -4.45
CA PHE A 96 -7.07 -6.57 -3.30
C PHE A 96 -7.79 -6.07 -2.04
N HIS A 97 -8.37 -6.98 -1.26
CA HIS A 97 -9.14 -6.61 -0.07
C HIS A 97 -8.25 -6.33 1.14
N MET A 98 -8.43 -5.17 1.78
CA MET A 98 -7.74 -4.82 3.02
C MET A 98 -8.66 -4.95 4.24
N PRO A 99 -8.17 -5.42 5.39
CA PRO A 99 -8.95 -5.38 6.61
C PRO A 99 -9.26 -3.95 7.03
N ARG A 100 -10.55 -3.71 7.31
CA ARG A 100 -10.97 -2.55 8.11
C ARG A 100 -10.64 -2.75 9.59
N PHE A 101 -10.75 -3.98 10.07
CA PHE A 101 -10.50 -4.39 11.45
C PHE A 101 -9.69 -5.69 11.48
N GLY A 102 -8.98 -5.93 12.59
CA GLY A 102 -8.15 -7.11 12.77
C GLY A 102 -6.76 -6.98 12.12
N SER A 103 -6.00 -8.06 12.20
CA SER A 103 -4.64 -8.13 11.64
C SER A 103 -4.66 -8.45 10.15
N ALA A 104 -3.85 -7.72 9.38
CA ALA A 104 -3.56 -8.06 7.98
C ALA A 104 -2.83 -9.41 7.87
N CYS A 105 -2.86 -10.00 6.68
CA CYS A 105 -2.11 -11.22 6.39
C CYS A 105 -0.60 -10.98 6.58
N ALA A 106 0.03 -11.78 7.44
CA ALA A 106 1.46 -11.68 7.73
C ALA A 106 2.37 -11.91 6.51
N ASN A 107 1.83 -12.50 5.44
CA ASN A 107 2.56 -12.77 4.20
C ASN A 107 2.51 -11.58 3.22
N TRP A 108 1.88 -10.44 3.57
CA TRP A 108 2.02 -9.24 2.76
C TRP A 108 3.48 -8.76 2.73
N PRO A 109 4.05 -8.47 1.54
CA PRO A 109 5.45 -8.03 1.42
C PRO A 109 5.83 -6.81 2.28
N ILE A 110 4.86 -5.98 2.67
CA ILE A 110 5.05 -4.87 3.61
C ILE A 110 5.72 -5.27 4.94
N PHE A 111 5.43 -6.48 5.45
CA PHE A 111 6.02 -6.97 6.70
C PHE A 111 7.48 -7.41 6.52
N GLN A 112 7.87 -7.78 5.31
CA GLN A 112 9.28 -8.02 4.98
C GLN A 112 10.04 -6.71 4.84
N ALA A 113 9.41 -5.66 4.28
CA ALA A 113 9.99 -4.33 4.22
C ALA A 113 10.28 -3.74 5.62
N LEU A 114 9.40 -4.00 6.61
CA LEU A 114 9.65 -3.61 8.02
C LEU A 114 10.93 -4.23 8.60
N GLN A 115 11.31 -5.43 8.15
CA GLN A 115 12.52 -6.11 8.60
C GLN A 115 13.79 -5.63 7.89
N MET A 116 13.63 -4.92 6.76
CA MET A 116 14.71 -4.36 5.97
C MET A 116 14.44 -2.89 5.62
N PRO A 117 14.44 -1.97 6.60
CA PRO A 117 14.22 -0.56 6.33
C PRO A 117 15.17 0.00 5.28
N MET A 118 14.69 0.98 4.52
CA MET A 118 15.39 1.67 3.44
C MET A 118 15.71 0.81 2.21
N ARG A 119 15.17 -0.42 2.13
CA ARG A 119 15.26 -1.29 0.95
C ARG A 119 13.92 -1.37 0.24
N LEU A 120 13.93 -1.11 -1.07
CA LEU A 120 12.77 -1.37 -1.93
C LEU A 120 12.70 -2.86 -2.26
N LEU A 121 11.55 -3.46 -1.97
CA LEU A 121 11.20 -4.83 -2.35
C LEU A 121 10.19 -4.78 -3.49
N GLU A 122 10.33 -5.69 -4.44
CA GLU A 122 9.47 -5.84 -5.60
C GLU A 122 9.05 -7.30 -5.67
N ASP A 123 7.75 -7.54 -5.64
CA ASP A 123 7.18 -8.89 -5.55
C ASP A 123 5.90 -9.01 -6.38
N VAL A 124 5.57 -10.23 -6.77
CA VAL A 124 4.24 -10.58 -7.31
C VAL A 124 3.51 -11.44 -6.29
N VAL A 125 2.28 -11.05 -5.95
CA VAL A 125 1.43 -11.76 -4.99
C VAL A 125 0.09 -12.14 -5.61
N ILE A 126 -0.48 -13.26 -5.14
CA ILE A 126 -1.83 -13.70 -5.51
C ILE A 126 -2.74 -13.49 -4.29
N HIS A 127 -3.65 -12.54 -4.38
CA HIS A 127 -4.61 -12.26 -3.31
C HIS A 127 -5.79 -13.22 -3.39
N THR A 128 -5.99 -14.08 -2.39
CA THR A 128 -6.97 -15.19 -2.43
C THR A 128 -8.36 -14.82 -1.89
N GLY A 129 -8.69 -13.52 -1.83
CA GLY A 129 -10.02 -13.05 -1.41
C GLY A 129 -11.09 -13.30 -2.48
N ARG A 130 -12.35 -12.96 -2.17
CA ARG A 130 -13.41 -12.87 -3.18
C ARG A 130 -12.99 -11.87 -4.27
N GLU A 131 -13.13 -12.22 -5.55
CA GLU A 131 -12.60 -11.43 -6.69
C GLU A 131 -11.08 -11.25 -6.70
N GLY A 132 -10.36 -12.10 -5.96
CA GLY A 132 -8.91 -12.09 -5.87
C GLY A 132 -8.20 -12.01 -7.23
N GLY A 133 -6.93 -11.64 -7.19
CA GLY A 133 -6.16 -11.45 -8.41
C GLY A 133 -4.67 -11.45 -8.14
N THR A 134 -3.91 -11.28 -9.22
CA THR A 134 -2.46 -11.18 -9.18
C THR A 134 -2.05 -9.72 -9.20
N PHE A 135 -1.16 -9.36 -8.28
CA PHE A 135 -0.73 -7.98 -8.09
C PHE A 135 0.78 -7.91 -8.08
N HIS A 136 1.29 -6.93 -8.81
CA HIS A 136 2.66 -6.48 -8.64
C HIS A 136 2.71 -5.54 -7.45
N THR A 137 3.73 -5.66 -6.61
CA THR A 137 3.86 -4.89 -5.38
C THR A 137 5.25 -4.26 -5.27
N TYR A 138 5.27 -3.04 -4.76
CA TYR A 138 6.46 -2.34 -4.28
C TYR A 138 6.31 -2.12 -2.79
N SER A 139 7.22 -2.66 -1.98
CA SER A 139 7.21 -2.48 -0.53
C SER A 139 8.48 -1.79 -0.04
N TYR A 140 8.32 -0.78 0.81
CA TYR A 140 9.43 0.02 1.33
C TYR A 140 9.14 0.46 2.75
N CYS A 141 10.12 0.40 3.64
CA CYS A 141 10.01 0.95 4.98
C CYS A 141 10.92 2.18 5.12
N GLU A 142 10.33 3.34 5.35
CA GLU A 142 11.05 4.58 5.64
C GLU A 142 11.36 4.71 7.13
N ALA A 143 12.55 5.24 7.40
CA ALA A 143 12.99 5.61 8.74
C ALA A 143 12.92 7.14 8.89
N ILE A 144 11.92 7.61 9.63
CA ILE A 144 11.66 9.04 9.82
C ILE A 144 12.35 9.49 11.11
N GLN A 145 13.35 10.36 10.97
CA GLN A 145 14.09 10.91 12.10
C GLN A 145 13.44 12.20 12.60
N ASP A 146 12.57 12.08 13.60
CA ASP A 146 11.88 13.25 14.18
C ASP A 146 12.78 14.07 15.14
N ASN A 147 13.75 13.43 15.82
CA ASN A 147 14.64 14.09 16.79
C ASN A 147 16.02 13.39 16.88
N ILE A 148 17.10 14.16 16.87
CA ILE A 148 18.47 13.66 17.04
C ILE A 148 18.61 13.00 18.43
N GLY A 149 19.03 11.73 18.47
CA GLY A 149 19.23 10.98 19.71
C GLY A 149 18.07 10.06 20.12
N ARG A 150 17.02 9.93 19.30
CA ARG A 150 16.00 8.89 19.44
C ARG A 150 16.00 7.93 18.25
N PRO A 151 15.59 6.67 18.43
CA PRO A 151 15.37 5.78 17.29
C PRO A 151 14.40 6.41 16.29
N PRO A 152 14.62 6.25 14.98
CA PRO A 152 13.69 6.74 13.98
C PRO A 152 12.35 6.01 14.09
N ARG A 153 11.28 6.71 13.73
CA ARG A 153 9.98 6.08 13.57
C ARG A 153 9.94 5.37 12.23
N LEU A 154 9.63 4.08 12.25
CA LEU A 154 9.50 3.29 11.04
C LEU A 154 8.06 3.30 10.54
N VAL A 155 7.89 3.59 9.25
CA VAL A 155 6.62 3.46 8.53
C VAL A 155 6.88 2.63 7.29
N ALA A 156 6.10 1.57 7.12
CA ALA A 156 6.15 0.76 5.91
C ALA A 156 5.02 1.14 4.96
N HIS A 157 5.32 1.07 3.67
CA HIS A 157 4.42 1.35 2.58
C HIS A 157 4.44 0.16 1.63
N MET A 158 3.28 -0.17 1.09
CA MET A 158 3.15 -1.12 0.00
C MET A 158 2.20 -0.54 -1.04
N LEU A 159 2.74 -0.27 -2.22
CA LEU A 159 2.02 0.13 -3.43
C LEU A 159 1.80 -1.12 -4.26
N PHE A 160 0.64 -1.26 -4.88
CA PHE A 160 0.36 -2.42 -5.70
C PHE A 160 -0.62 -2.10 -6.82
N TYR A 161 -0.57 -2.86 -7.90
CA TYR A 161 -1.45 -2.72 -9.05
C TYR A 161 -1.66 -4.08 -9.74
N PRO A 162 -2.75 -4.24 -10.52
CA PRO A 162 -3.06 -5.50 -11.18
C PRO A 162 -1.94 -5.95 -12.10
N HIS A 163 -1.63 -7.25 -12.07
CA HIS A 163 -0.61 -7.88 -12.89
C HIS A 163 -1.20 -9.08 -13.64
N THR A 164 -0.89 -9.19 -14.92
CA THR A 164 -1.55 -10.16 -15.82
C THR A 164 -0.93 -11.55 -15.76
N GLN A 165 0.33 -11.68 -15.36
CA GLN A 165 1.02 -12.97 -15.34
C GLN A 165 1.01 -13.54 -13.92
N GLU A 166 0.37 -14.70 -13.75
CA GLU A 166 0.62 -15.49 -12.55
C GLU A 166 2.06 -16.01 -12.59
N ALA A 167 2.91 -15.51 -11.69
CA ALA A 167 4.19 -16.15 -11.47
C ALA A 167 3.93 -17.44 -10.68
N ALA A 168 4.40 -18.59 -11.18
CA ALA A 168 4.19 -19.89 -10.55
C ALA A 168 4.69 -19.96 -9.08
N GLN A 169 5.61 -19.06 -8.72
CA GLN A 169 6.18 -18.92 -7.37
C GLN A 169 5.65 -17.69 -6.61
N ALA A 170 4.61 -17.03 -7.10
CA ALA A 170 4.02 -15.87 -6.44
C ALA A 170 3.47 -16.25 -5.06
N THR A 171 3.76 -15.40 -4.07
CA THR A 171 3.27 -15.60 -2.71
C THR A 171 1.75 -15.45 -2.67
N ARG A 172 1.04 -16.47 -2.19
CA ARG A 172 -0.40 -16.38 -1.97
C ARG A 172 -0.67 -15.66 -0.65
N VAL A 173 -1.52 -14.65 -0.68
CA VAL A 173 -1.87 -13.80 0.46
C VAL A 173 -3.37 -13.71 0.64
N GLY A 174 -3.84 -13.46 1.87
CA GLY A 174 -5.24 -13.13 2.15
C GLY A 174 -5.40 -11.70 2.66
N ALA A 175 -6.63 -11.32 2.99
CA ALA A 175 -6.91 -10.06 3.71
C ALA A 175 -6.64 -10.22 5.22
N THR A 176 -7.29 -11.20 5.85
CA THR A 176 -7.09 -11.62 7.24
C THR A 176 -7.20 -13.14 7.36
N CYS A 177 -6.67 -13.73 8.45
CA CYS A 177 -6.71 -15.19 8.65
C CYS A 177 -8.15 -15.74 8.65
N ARG A 178 -9.08 -15.03 9.32
CA ARG A 178 -10.45 -15.47 9.53
C ARG A 178 -11.26 -15.65 8.25
N VAL A 179 -10.93 -14.93 7.17
CA VAL A 179 -11.61 -15.03 5.86
C VAL A 179 -10.64 -15.41 4.74
N CYS A 180 -9.53 -16.05 5.07
CA CYS A 180 -8.52 -16.47 4.09
C CYS A 180 -8.82 -17.88 3.56
N ALA A 181 -8.86 -18.01 2.23
CA ALA A 181 -9.09 -19.26 1.51
C ALA A 181 -7.86 -20.19 1.42
N ILE A 182 -6.68 -19.76 1.90
CA ILE A 182 -5.48 -20.62 1.92
C ILE A 182 -5.65 -21.70 2.99
N ALA A 183 -5.87 -22.95 2.59
CA ALA A 183 -6.13 -24.06 3.51
C ALA A 183 -4.97 -24.28 4.51
N ALA A 184 -3.81 -24.71 4.01
CA ALA A 184 -2.62 -24.97 4.82
C ALA A 184 -1.67 -23.76 4.83
N CYS A 185 -1.95 -22.77 5.69
CA CYS A 185 -1.10 -21.59 5.86
C CYS A 185 -0.26 -21.70 7.15
N PRO A 186 1.08 -21.78 7.07
CA PRO A 186 1.93 -21.87 8.27
C PRO A 186 1.90 -20.59 9.11
N SER A 187 1.56 -19.45 8.50
CA SER A 187 1.42 -18.15 9.16
C SER A 187 0.02 -17.91 9.76
N ARG A 188 -0.87 -18.92 9.76
CA ARG A 188 -2.26 -18.79 10.21
C ARG A 188 -2.32 -18.52 11.72
N ARG A 189 -2.94 -17.40 12.09
CA ARG A 189 -3.14 -16.99 13.50
C ARG A 189 -4.52 -17.35 14.03
N GLU A 190 -5.52 -17.42 13.15
CA GLU A 190 -6.91 -17.71 13.48
C GLU A 190 -7.50 -18.72 12.47
N PRO A 191 -8.40 -19.62 12.90
CA PRO A 191 -9.16 -20.48 12.00
C PRO A 191 -9.92 -19.68 10.94
N SER A 192 -9.99 -20.20 9.71
CA SER A 192 -10.80 -19.61 8.66
C SER A 192 -12.26 -20.01 8.81
N ILE A 193 -13.19 -19.08 8.64
CA ILE A 193 -14.63 -19.39 8.55
C ILE A 193 -15.02 -19.95 7.17
N LEU A 194 -14.10 -19.88 6.20
CA LEU A 194 -14.30 -20.42 4.85
C LEU A 194 -13.88 -21.89 4.75
N GLY A 195 -13.19 -22.42 5.76
CA GLY A 195 -12.79 -23.82 5.80
C GLY A 195 -13.93 -24.68 6.33
N GLU A 196 -14.51 -25.49 5.47
CA GLU A 196 -15.23 -26.70 5.84
C GLU A 196 -14.20 -27.72 6.33
N GLU A 197 -14.09 -27.90 7.65
CA GLU A 197 -13.51 -29.03 8.42
C GLU A 197 -12.91 -28.50 9.73
N LEU A 198 -13.77 -28.45 10.76
CA LEU A 198 -13.39 -28.73 12.15
C LEU A 198 -13.40 -30.25 12.34
#